data_AF-A0A084VYN6-F1
#
_entry.id   AF-A0A084VYN6-F1
#
_cell.length_a   1.000
_cell.length_b   1.000
_cell.length_c   1.000
_cell.angle_alpha   90.00
_cell.angle_beta   90.00
_cell.angle_gamma   90.00
#
_symmetry.space_group_name_H-M   'P 1'
#
loop_
_entity.id
_entity.type
_entity.pdbx_description
1 polymer ?
#
loop_
_entity_poly.entity_id
_entity_poly.type
_entity_poly.pdbx_seq_one_letter_code
_entity_poly.pdbx_strand_id
1 'polypeptide(L)'
;MPIISEETTMKLEDIIKQRIKNKAFDDVERKVRPPDNPREYRKQLVLDGEKSKESLAQVYEKDYLKQLELANPDAADQPEEEPKEHKEIRRMMKTLLAQLDALSNFHYTPRPAVPELKILTNTPAISMEEVAPVAASDATLLAPEEVHRRPRGDVMSKEERTKTKQNRERRLKKRFQKEKFRREAEQEQKQLEKAAGSSSKQQNRTLQTSLLKKVTQAKNVQQMTETTGPAKTSTAFFSQLQDEVRTHVKEKAQGGDKKKKQSANNLQAASLKL
;
A
#
# COMPACT_ATOMS: atom_id res chain seq x y z
N MET A 1 -7.58 56.53 10.72
CA MET A 1 -6.62 55.41 10.81
C MET A 1 -6.34 55.16 12.28
N PRO A 2 -6.44 53.92 12.80
CA PRO A 2 -6.08 53.63 14.18
C PRO A 2 -4.58 53.89 14.40
N ILE A 3 -4.24 54.50 15.54
CA ILE A 3 -2.86 54.81 15.93
C ILE A 3 -2.25 53.54 16.54
N ILE A 4 -1.10 53.11 16.04
CA ILE A 4 -0.39 51.93 16.54
C ILE A 4 0.27 52.31 17.86
N SER A 5 -0.30 51.86 18.98
CA SER A 5 0.27 52.01 20.31
C SER A 5 1.03 50.76 20.75
N GLU A 6 1.95 50.89 21.70
CA GLU A 6 2.75 49.76 22.21
C GLU A 6 1.88 48.62 22.79
N GLU A 7 0.74 48.95 23.39
CA GLU A 7 -0.20 47.95 23.89
C GLU A 7 -0.81 47.11 22.76
N THR A 8 -1.08 47.74 21.61
CA THR A 8 -1.62 47.03 20.44
C THR A 8 -0.58 46.11 19.81
N THR A 9 0.70 46.50 19.80
CA THR A 9 1.79 45.66 19.31
C THR A 9 2.04 44.46 20.23
N MET A 10 2.02 44.65 21.55
CA MET A 10 2.18 43.55 22.52
C MET A 10 1.07 42.50 22.38
N LYS A 11 -0.19 42.93 22.26
CA LYS A 11 -1.33 42.03 22.02
C LYS A 11 -1.18 41.27 20.70
N LEU A 12 -0.72 41.93 19.64
CA LEU A 12 -0.49 41.31 18.34
C LEU A 12 0.62 40.26 18.39
N GLU A 13 1.73 40.56 19.07
CA GLU A 13 2.82 39.61 19.29
C GLU A 13 2.38 38.37 20.07
N ASP A 14 1.54 38.55 21.09
CA ASP A 14 1.04 37.44 21.88
C ASP A 14 0.14 36.52 21.05
N ILE A 15 -0.71 37.09 20.19
CA ILE A 15 -1.52 36.33 19.23
C ILE A 15 -0.62 35.56 18.26
N ILE A 16 0.43 36.20 17.72
CA ILE A 16 1.39 35.55 16.81
C ILE A 16 2.13 34.41 17.52
N LYS A 17 2.63 34.64 18.74
CA LYS A 17 3.31 33.62 19.57
C LYS A 17 2.39 32.43 19.83
N GLN A 18 1.10 32.67 20.14
CA GLN A 18 0.11 31.60 20.34
C GLN A 18 -0.15 30.83 19.04
N ARG A 19 -0.32 31.50 17.89
CA ARG A 19 -0.52 30.82 16.59
C ARG A 19 0.67 29.97 16.18
N ILE A 20 1.90 30.44 16.39
CA ILE A 20 3.12 29.67 16.13
C ILE A 20 3.19 28.44 17.03
N LYS A 21 2.89 28.59 18.33
CA LYS A 21 2.84 27.45 19.28
C LYS A 21 1.80 26.41 18.84
N ASN A 22 0.64 26.87 18.38
CA ASN A 22 -0.46 26.01 17.92
C ASN A 22 -0.27 25.50 16.49
N LYS A 23 0.75 25.98 15.75
CA LYS A 23 0.97 25.72 14.32
C LYS A 23 -0.26 26.01 13.44
N ALA A 24 -1.06 27.00 13.83
CA ALA A 24 -2.25 27.42 13.11
C ALA A 24 -1.89 28.53 12.11
N PHE A 25 -1.48 28.11 10.91
CA PHE A 25 -1.11 29.00 9.81
C PHE A 25 -2.20 29.02 8.74
N ASP A 26 -2.56 30.21 8.27
CA ASP A 26 -3.55 30.44 7.22
C ASP A 26 -2.90 30.40 5.81
N ASP A 27 -1.76 29.72 5.67
CA ASP A 27 -1.00 29.63 4.41
C ASP A 27 -1.74 28.73 3.39
N VAL A 28 -1.73 29.12 2.12
CA VAL A 28 -2.34 28.31 1.06
C VAL A 28 -1.53 27.02 0.86
N GLU A 29 -2.18 25.88 1.06
CA GLU A 29 -1.55 24.58 0.76
C GLU A 29 -1.29 24.45 -0.75
N ARG A 30 -0.09 23.96 -1.10
CA ARG A 30 0.21 23.60 -2.49
C ARG A 30 -0.76 22.52 -2.95
N LYS A 31 -1.61 22.84 -3.92
CA LYS A 31 -2.47 21.86 -4.61
C LYS A 31 -1.56 20.83 -5.30
N VAL A 32 -1.43 19.66 -4.69
CA VAL A 32 -0.76 18.52 -5.30
C VAL A 32 -1.72 17.92 -6.31
N ARG A 33 -1.34 17.89 -7.60
CA ARG A 33 -2.07 17.09 -8.59
C ARG A 33 -2.10 15.65 -8.06
N PRO A 34 -3.28 15.03 -7.88
CA PRO A 34 -3.36 13.63 -7.51
C PRO A 34 -2.41 12.84 -8.41
N PRO A 35 -1.56 11.96 -7.86
CA PRO A 35 -0.66 11.19 -8.70
C PRO A 35 -1.52 10.45 -9.73
N ASP A 36 -1.25 10.67 -11.02
CA ASP A 36 -2.04 10.13 -12.13
C ASP A 36 -1.98 8.57 -12.21
N ASN A 37 -1.34 7.93 -11.24
CA ASN A 37 -1.33 6.49 -11.04
C ASN A 37 -2.36 6.12 -9.97
N PRO A 38 -3.59 5.73 -10.33
CA PRO A 38 -4.47 5.01 -9.43
C PRO A 38 -3.87 3.62 -9.23
N ARG A 39 -2.93 3.49 -8.30
CA ARG A 39 -2.53 2.20 -7.72
C ARG A 39 -3.65 1.61 -6.85
N GLU A 40 -4.90 1.71 -7.29
CA GLU A 40 -5.98 0.87 -6.81
C GLU A 40 -5.84 -0.48 -7.54
N TYR A 41 -4.74 -1.18 -7.24
CA TYR A 41 -4.46 -2.50 -7.81
C TYR A 41 -5.51 -3.55 -7.42
N ARG A 42 -6.42 -3.22 -6.52
CA ARG A 42 -7.58 -4.04 -6.18
C ARG A 42 -8.76 -3.12 -5.96
N LYS A 43 -9.69 -3.12 -6.92
CA LYS A 43 -11.03 -2.58 -6.68
C LYS A 43 -11.58 -3.26 -5.43
N GLN A 44 -12.27 -2.51 -4.59
CA GLN A 44 -12.97 -3.12 -3.47
C GLN A 44 -13.92 -4.16 -4.07
N LEU A 45 -13.74 -5.43 -3.69
CA LEU A 45 -14.68 -6.48 -4.05
C LEU A 45 -16.01 -6.12 -3.40
N VAL A 46 -16.90 -5.51 -4.16
CA VAL A 46 -18.29 -5.31 -3.75
C VAL A 46 -18.91 -6.69 -3.83
N LEU A 47 -19.25 -7.24 -2.66
CA LEU A 47 -19.93 -8.52 -2.58
C LEU A 47 -21.41 -8.31 -2.96
N ASP A 48 -21.86 -9.01 -3.99
CA ASP A 48 -23.27 -8.99 -4.38
C ASP A 48 -24.12 -9.68 -3.30
N GLY A 49 -25.17 -8.99 -2.83
CA GLY A 49 -26.11 -9.50 -1.83
C GLY A 49 -27.23 -10.37 -2.40
N GLU A 50 -27.24 -10.60 -3.70
CA GLU A 50 -28.23 -11.45 -4.37
C GLU A 50 -27.88 -12.93 -4.23
N LYS A 51 -28.89 -13.81 -4.31
CA LYS A 51 -28.65 -15.27 -4.30
C LYS A 51 -27.86 -15.65 -5.55
N SER A 52 -26.84 -16.51 -5.38
CA SER A 52 -26.04 -17.02 -6.49
C SER A 52 -26.92 -17.63 -7.58
N LYS A 53 -26.66 -17.25 -8.83
CA LYS A 53 -27.29 -17.83 -10.03
C LYS A 53 -26.67 -19.19 -10.40
N GLU A 54 -25.53 -19.53 -9.79
CA GLU A 54 -24.74 -20.71 -10.09
C GLU A 54 -24.91 -21.78 -9.02
N SER A 55 -24.92 -23.05 -9.45
CA SER A 55 -25.00 -24.19 -8.53
C SER A 55 -23.66 -24.43 -7.83
N LEU A 56 -23.69 -25.10 -6.68
CA LEU A 56 -22.46 -25.40 -5.90
C LEU A 56 -21.42 -26.16 -6.74
N ALA A 57 -21.85 -27.09 -7.59
CA ALA A 57 -20.96 -27.84 -8.47
C ALA A 57 -20.25 -26.93 -9.49
N GLN A 58 -20.96 -25.96 -10.07
CA GLN A 58 -20.40 -24.99 -11.02
C GLN A 58 -19.39 -24.06 -10.35
N VAL A 59 -19.64 -23.64 -9.11
CA VAL A 59 -18.68 -22.83 -8.33
C VAL A 59 -17.40 -23.62 -8.11
N TYR A 60 -17.49 -24.90 -7.73
CA TYR A 60 -16.31 -25.75 -7.56
C TYR A 60 -15.53 -25.99 -8.85
N GLU A 61 -16.22 -26.20 -9.97
CA GLU A 61 -15.58 -26.35 -11.29
C GLU A 61 -14.79 -25.09 -11.65
N LYS A 62 -15.40 -23.91 -11.50
CA LYS A 62 -14.75 -22.62 -11.77
C LYS A 62 -13.57 -22.35 -10.85
N ASP A 63 -13.70 -22.64 -9.57
CA ASP A 63 -12.61 -22.48 -8.61
C ASP A 63 -11.44 -23.41 -8.94
N TYR A 64 -11.71 -24.63 -9.39
CA TYR A 64 -10.68 -25.57 -9.83
C TYR A 64 -9.94 -25.08 -11.08
N LEU A 65 -10.67 -24.59 -12.09
CA LEU A 65 -10.07 -23.98 -13.28
C LEU A 65 -9.24 -22.75 -12.94
N LYS A 66 -9.73 -21.89 -12.05
CA LYS A 66 -9.00 -20.71 -11.56
C LYS A 66 -7.72 -21.09 -10.81
N GLN A 67 -7.76 -22.15 -10.01
CA GLN A 67 -6.57 -22.68 -9.33
C GLN A 67 -5.55 -23.25 -10.33
N LEU A 68 -6.02 -23.91 -11.39
CA LEU A 68 -5.16 -24.40 -12.47
C LEU A 68 -4.51 -23.24 -13.24
N GLU A 69 -5.26 -22.17 -13.51
CA GLU A 69 -4.73 -20.94 -14.11
C GLU A 69 -3.71 -20.25 -13.19
N LEU A 70 -3.98 -20.13 -11.89
CA LEU A 70 -3.06 -19.57 -10.91
C LEU A 70 -1.77 -20.39 -10.75
N ALA A 71 -1.82 -21.70 -10.98
CA ALA A 71 -0.65 -22.57 -10.98
C ALA A 71 0.26 -22.35 -12.20
N ASN A 72 -0.25 -21.74 -13.27
CA ASN A 72 0.57 -21.28 -14.39
C ASN A 72 1.21 -19.92 -14.04
N PRO A 73 2.54 -19.81 -13.99
CA PRO A 73 3.23 -18.58 -13.57
C PRO A 73 2.96 -17.40 -14.51
N ASP A 74 2.57 -17.65 -15.77
CA ASP A 74 2.27 -16.61 -16.76
C ASP A 74 0.84 -16.03 -16.67
N ALA A 75 -0.07 -16.69 -15.95
CA ALA A 75 -1.48 -16.28 -15.87
C ALA A 75 -1.82 -15.49 -14.60
N ALA A 76 -0.96 -15.52 -13.57
CA ALA A 76 -1.16 -14.79 -12.32
C ALA A 76 -1.14 -13.25 -12.48
N ASP A 77 -0.59 -12.75 -13.60
CA ASP A 77 -0.50 -11.33 -13.93
C ASP A 77 -1.62 -10.84 -14.86
N GLN A 78 -2.61 -11.67 -15.21
CA GLN A 78 -3.74 -11.18 -16.01
C GLN A 78 -4.64 -10.27 -15.17
N PRO A 79 -4.71 -8.96 -15.47
CA PRO A 79 -5.61 -8.07 -14.77
C PRO A 79 -7.06 -8.49 -15.05
N GLU A 80 -7.92 -8.38 -14.02
CA GLU A 80 -9.37 -8.55 -14.20
C GLU A 80 -9.82 -7.77 -15.43
N GLU A 81 -10.44 -8.48 -16.38
CA GLU A 81 -10.83 -7.88 -17.65
C GLU A 81 -11.73 -6.67 -17.37
N GLU A 82 -11.32 -5.50 -17.87
CA GLU A 82 -12.20 -4.33 -17.82
C GLU A 82 -13.53 -4.68 -18.50
N PRO A 83 -14.66 -4.29 -17.89
CA PRO A 83 -15.98 -4.64 -18.42
C PRO A 83 -16.12 -4.12 -19.85
N LYS A 84 -16.79 -4.91 -20.70
CA LYS A 84 -16.90 -4.67 -22.15
C LYS A 84 -17.50 -3.29 -22.46
N GLU A 85 -18.48 -2.85 -21.66
CA GLU A 85 -19.12 -1.54 -21.77
C GLU A 85 -18.12 -0.38 -21.66
N HIS A 86 -17.16 -0.43 -20.74
CA HIS A 86 -16.15 0.62 -20.62
C HIS A 86 -15.21 0.65 -21.83
N LYS A 87 -14.89 -0.51 -22.41
CA LYS A 87 -14.08 -0.58 -23.64
C LYS A 87 -14.84 0.05 -24.82
N GLU A 88 -16.13 -0.22 -24.93
CA GLU A 88 -16.99 0.34 -25.97
C GLU A 88 -17.15 1.85 -25.84
N ILE A 89 -17.47 2.36 -24.64
CA ILE A 89 -17.57 3.80 -24.38
C ILE A 89 -16.25 4.50 -24.71
N ARG A 90 -15.10 3.93 -24.32
CA ARG A 90 -13.78 4.51 -24.68
C ARG A 90 -13.56 4.54 -26.18
N ARG A 91 -13.99 3.52 -26.92
CA ARG A 91 -13.90 3.50 -28.39
C ARG A 91 -14.76 4.61 -28.99
N MET A 92 -16.04 4.68 -28.62
CA MET A 92 -16.97 5.70 -29.11
C MET A 92 -16.49 7.12 -28.79
N MET A 93 -15.99 7.35 -27.57
CA MET A 93 -15.44 8.64 -27.17
C MET A 93 -14.22 9.04 -27.99
N LYS A 94 -13.32 8.09 -28.29
CA LYS A 94 -12.16 8.35 -29.16
C LYS A 94 -12.60 8.77 -30.56
N THR A 95 -13.57 8.07 -31.15
CA THR A 95 -14.10 8.38 -32.47
C THR A 95 -14.80 9.73 -32.51
N LEU A 96 -15.70 10.00 -31.55
CA LEU A 96 -16.44 11.26 -31.45
C LEU A 96 -15.49 12.45 -31.30
N LEU A 97 -14.53 12.37 -30.37
CA LEU A 97 -13.57 13.46 -30.16
C LEU A 97 -12.70 13.69 -31.40
N ALA A 98 -12.25 12.64 -32.10
CA ALA A 98 -11.50 12.81 -33.34
C ALA A 98 -12.32 13.54 -34.42
N GLN A 99 -13.63 13.28 -34.50
CA GLN A 99 -14.53 13.99 -35.41
C GLN A 99 -14.73 15.45 -35.01
N LEU A 100 -14.89 15.76 -33.72
CA LEU A 100 -15.00 17.14 -33.22
C LEU A 100 -13.69 17.92 -33.40
N ASP A 101 -12.55 17.28 -33.15
CA ASP A 101 -11.21 17.86 -33.35
C ASP A 101 -11.02 18.22 -34.83
N ALA A 102 -11.45 17.36 -35.76
CA ALA A 102 -11.44 17.66 -37.20
C ALA A 102 -12.42 18.77 -37.61
N LEU A 103 -13.65 18.78 -37.05
CA LEU A 103 -14.65 19.82 -37.31
C LEU A 103 -14.19 21.20 -36.85
N SER A 104 -13.43 21.25 -35.75
CA SER A 104 -12.87 22.49 -35.18
C SER A 104 -11.54 22.92 -35.83
N ASN A 105 -11.15 22.32 -36.97
CA ASN A 105 -9.88 22.58 -37.64
C ASN A 105 -8.66 22.40 -36.71
N PHE A 106 -8.75 21.42 -35.80
CA PHE A 106 -7.74 21.13 -34.78
C PHE A 106 -7.43 22.28 -33.81
N HIS A 107 -8.34 23.25 -33.66
CA HIS A 107 -8.25 24.31 -32.64
C HIS A 107 -8.97 23.91 -31.35
N TYR A 108 -8.40 22.97 -30.61
CA TYR A 108 -8.95 22.47 -29.35
C TYR A 108 -7.91 22.45 -28.24
N THR A 109 -8.37 22.33 -27.00
CA THR A 109 -7.48 22.13 -25.86
C THR A 109 -6.94 20.69 -25.87
N PRO A 110 -5.62 20.47 -25.95
CA PRO A 110 -5.07 19.12 -26.04
C PRO A 110 -5.49 18.29 -24.81
N ARG A 111 -5.61 16.97 -25.02
CA ARG A 111 -6.02 16.05 -23.96
C ARG A 111 -5.02 16.13 -22.80
N PRO A 112 -5.49 16.02 -21.54
CA PRO A 112 -4.58 16.02 -20.39
C PRO A 112 -3.63 14.83 -20.50
N ALA A 113 -2.35 15.06 -20.16
CA ALA A 113 -1.35 14.00 -20.15
C ALA A 113 -1.75 12.90 -19.15
N VAL A 114 -2.03 11.71 -19.68
CA VAL A 114 -2.26 10.47 -18.93
C VAL A 114 -0.94 9.69 -18.91
N PRO A 115 -0.48 9.17 -17.76
CA PRO A 115 0.73 8.36 -17.71
C PRO A 115 0.48 7.03 -18.43
N GLU A 116 1.21 6.82 -19.52
CA GLU A 116 1.20 5.56 -20.27
C GLU A 116 2.45 4.74 -19.90
N LEU A 117 2.25 3.47 -19.54
CA LEU A 117 3.34 2.54 -19.25
C LEU A 117 3.79 1.88 -20.56
N LYS A 118 4.93 2.33 -21.11
CA LYS A 118 5.57 1.69 -22.26
C LYS A 118 6.63 0.71 -21.78
N ILE A 119 6.42 -0.59 -22.01
CA ILE A 119 7.42 -1.63 -21.74
C ILE A 119 8.32 -1.74 -22.98
N LEU A 120 9.58 -1.38 -22.84
CA LEU A 120 10.59 -1.50 -23.89
C LEU A 120 11.39 -2.79 -23.70
N THR A 121 11.58 -3.55 -24.78
CA THR A 121 12.42 -4.74 -24.79
C THR A 121 13.84 -4.40 -25.27
N ASN A 122 14.86 -5.02 -24.68
CA ASN A 122 16.26 -4.84 -25.09
C ASN A 122 16.48 -5.46 -26.47
N THR A 123 16.28 -4.65 -27.51
CA THR A 123 16.43 -5.00 -28.93
C THR A 123 17.45 -4.03 -29.55
N PRO A 124 18.20 -4.44 -30.59
CA PRO A 124 19.09 -3.53 -31.29
C PRO A 124 18.27 -2.42 -31.95
N ALA A 125 18.79 -1.19 -31.97
CA ALA A 125 18.11 -0.04 -32.55
C ALA A 125 17.70 -0.29 -34.01
N ILE A 126 18.55 -1.01 -34.75
CA ILE A 126 18.34 -1.45 -36.13
C ILE A 126 16.98 -2.14 -36.34
N SER A 127 16.48 -2.93 -35.37
CA SER A 127 15.19 -3.61 -35.53
C SER A 127 13.96 -2.68 -35.47
N MET A 128 14.11 -1.47 -34.92
CA MET A 128 13.05 -0.46 -34.88
C MET A 128 13.13 0.54 -36.03
N GLU A 129 14.28 0.60 -36.72
CA GLU A 129 14.51 1.53 -37.83
C GLU A 129 13.84 1.03 -39.13
N GLU A 130 13.57 1.98 -40.02
CA GLU A 130 13.05 1.66 -41.36
C GLU A 130 14.12 0.94 -42.19
N VAL A 131 13.70 0.04 -43.07
CA VAL A 131 14.61 -0.73 -43.94
C VAL A 131 15.12 0.18 -45.07
N ALA A 132 16.09 1.03 -44.75
CA ALA A 132 16.81 1.86 -45.71
C ALA A 132 18.31 1.53 -45.67
N PRO A 133 19.03 1.53 -46.81
CA PRO A 133 20.44 1.13 -46.88
C PRO A 133 21.43 2.19 -46.33
N VAL A 134 20.99 3.10 -45.48
CA VAL A 134 21.82 4.16 -44.89
C VAL A 134 22.48 3.65 -43.62
N ALA A 135 23.71 4.10 -43.33
CA ALA A 135 24.53 3.66 -42.20
C ALA A 135 23.73 3.63 -40.88
N ALA A 136 23.49 2.43 -40.37
CA ALA A 136 22.78 2.20 -39.11
C ALA A 136 23.75 2.18 -37.92
N SER A 137 23.23 2.47 -36.73
CA SER A 137 24.01 2.40 -35.48
C SER A 137 23.84 1.03 -34.82
N ASP A 138 24.94 0.43 -34.35
CA ASP A 138 24.94 -0.84 -33.59
C ASP A 138 24.46 -0.68 -32.12
N ALA A 139 23.93 0.49 -31.75
CA ALA A 139 23.46 0.74 -30.39
C ALA A 139 22.20 -0.10 -30.04
N THR A 140 22.06 -0.44 -28.76
CA THR A 140 20.85 -1.07 -28.21
C THR A 140 19.89 -0.01 -27.69
N LEU A 141 18.59 -0.30 -27.67
CA LEU A 141 17.58 0.66 -27.20
C LEU A 141 17.68 0.98 -25.69
N LEU A 142 18.18 0.04 -24.90
CA LEU A 142 18.20 0.15 -23.44
C LEU A 142 19.54 0.72 -22.97
N ALA A 143 19.49 1.69 -22.05
CA ALA A 143 20.72 2.27 -21.52
C ALA A 143 21.46 1.25 -20.63
N PRO A 144 22.80 1.32 -20.52
CA PRO A 144 23.55 0.44 -19.63
C PRO A 144 23.10 0.50 -18.16
N GLU A 145 22.59 1.66 -17.69
CA GLU A 145 22.06 1.82 -16.33
C GLU A 145 20.70 1.14 -16.11
N GLU A 146 19.93 0.96 -17.17
CA GLU A 146 18.64 0.26 -17.15
C GLU A 146 18.86 -1.26 -17.23
N VAL A 147 19.88 -1.71 -17.97
CA VAL A 147 20.35 -3.11 -17.95
C VAL A 147 20.97 -3.46 -16.58
N HIS A 148 21.86 -2.59 -16.08
CA HIS A 148 22.57 -2.80 -14.83
C HIS A 148 22.66 -1.51 -14.01
N ARG A 149 21.90 -1.45 -12.91
CA ARG A 149 21.95 -0.33 -11.97
C ARG A 149 23.24 -0.35 -11.19
N ARG A 150 24.09 0.66 -11.41
CA ARG A 150 25.31 0.82 -10.63
C ARG A 150 24.97 1.12 -9.16
N PRO A 151 25.65 0.48 -8.19
CA PRO A 151 25.53 0.87 -6.81
C PRO A 151 25.99 2.33 -6.65
N ARG A 152 25.29 3.10 -5.80
CA ARG A 152 25.69 4.48 -5.51
C ARG A 152 26.90 4.47 -4.58
N GLY A 153 28.09 4.66 -5.16
CA GLY A 153 29.38 4.67 -4.45
C GLY A 153 30.08 3.31 -4.47
N ASP A 154 31.28 3.27 -3.89
CA ASP A 154 32.10 2.06 -3.87
C ASP A 154 31.45 0.97 -3.01
N VAL A 155 31.45 -0.26 -3.54
CA VAL A 155 30.98 -1.44 -2.82
C VAL A 155 32.03 -1.81 -1.78
N MET A 156 31.90 -1.26 -0.58
CA MET A 156 32.75 -1.60 0.58
C MET A 156 32.01 -2.50 1.56
N SER A 157 32.70 -3.53 2.06
CA SER A 157 32.19 -4.36 3.16
C SER A 157 32.07 -3.54 4.46
N LYS A 158 31.27 -4.02 5.43
CA LYS A 158 31.11 -3.32 6.72
C LYS A 158 32.41 -3.29 7.53
N GLU A 159 33.25 -4.31 7.37
CA GLU A 159 34.52 -4.48 8.09
C GLU A 159 35.60 -3.53 7.57
N GLU A 160 35.57 -3.23 6.28
CA GLU A 160 36.52 -2.33 5.60
C GLU A 160 36.18 -0.85 5.80
N ARG A 161 35.00 -0.54 6.37
CA ARG A 161 34.56 0.84 6.57
C ARG A 161 35.23 1.46 7.80
N THR A 162 35.90 2.59 7.58
CA THR A 162 36.41 3.42 8.67
C THR A 162 35.27 3.91 9.58
N LYS A 163 35.55 4.06 10.89
CA LYS A 163 34.58 4.54 11.88
C LYS A 163 33.94 5.89 11.48
N THR A 164 34.69 6.76 10.80
CA THR A 164 34.20 8.04 10.29
C THR A 164 33.13 7.88 9.21
N LYS A 165 33.36 6.99 8.22
CA LYS A 165 32.37 6.65 7.18
C LYS A 165 31.12 6.02 7.79
N GLN A 166 31.25 5.07 8.71
CA GLN A 166 30.12 4.44 9.40
C GLN A 166 29.25 5.47 10.14
N ASN A 167 29.86 6.41 10.87
CA ASN A 167 29.15 7.46 11.58
C ASN A 167 28.45 8.45 10.62
N ARG A 168 29.03 8.72 9.44
CA ARG A 168 28.41 9.55 8.40
C ARG A 168 27.18 8.86 7.80
N GLU A 169 27.30 7.59 7.42
CA GLU A 169 26.20 6.78 6.91
C GLU A 169 25.05 6.68 7.91
N ARG A 170 25.37 6.44 9.20
CA ARG A 170 24.36 6.42 10.27
C ARG A 170 23.62 7.75 10.38
N ARG A 171 24.33 8.88 10.29
CA ARG A 171 23.72 10.23 10.32
C ARG A 171 22.80 10.46 9.13
N LEU A 172 23.24 10.08 7.92
CA LEU A 172 22.44 10.17 6.71
C LEU A 172 21.17 9.29 6.79
N LYS A 173 21.32 8.04 7.25
CA LYS A 173 20.19 7.12 7.47
C LYS A 173 19.19 7.67 8.49
N LYS A 174 19.67 8.20 9.62
CA LYS A 174 18.81 8.83 10.64
C LYS A 174 18.08 10.05 10.11
N ARG A 175 18.76 10.91 9.32
CA ARG A 175 18.14 12.06 8.67
C ARG A 175 17.03 11.63 7.72
N PHE A 176 17.32 10.68 6.84
CA PHE A 176 16.34 10.14 5.90
C PHE A 176 15.13 9.53 6.61
N GLN A 177 15.37 8.72 7.66
CA GLN A 177 14.29 8.13 8.46
C GLN A 177 13.45 9.20 9.16
N LYS A 178 14.07 10.25 9.72
CA LYS A 178 13.36 11.37 10.35
C LYS A 178 12.48 12.12 9.36
N GLU A 179 13.01 12.42 8.16
CA GLU A 179 12.26 13.09 7.09
C GLU A 179 11.09 12.21 6.60
N LYS A 180 11.33 10.91 6.43
CA LYS A 180 10.28 9.94 6.05
C LYS A 180 9.17 9.88 7.09
N PHE A 181 9.50 9.70 8.37
CA PHE A 181 8.52 9.60 9.45
C PHE A 181 7.74 10.92 9.63
N ARG A 182 8.40 12.07 9.47
CA ARG A 182 7.72 13.38 9.48
C ARG A 182 6.71 13.48 8.33
N ARG A 183 7.08 13.03 7.12
CA ARG A 183 6.19 13.04 5.96
C ARG A 183 5.00 12.10 6.15
N GLU A 184 5.21 10.90 6.69
CA GLU A 184 4.15 9.95 7.01
C GLU A 184 3.20 10.52 8.08
N ALA A 185 3.74 11.11 9.15
CA ALA A 185 2.92 11.76 10.19
C ALA A 185 2.09 12.94 9.65
N GLU A 186 2.66 13.77 8.76
CA GLU A 186 1.93 14.86 8.10
C GLU A 186 0.81 14.30 7.21
N GLN A 187 1.07 13.21 6.48
CA GLN A 187 0.04 12.53 5.68
C GLN A 187 -1.08 11.95 6.55
N GLU A 188 -0.75 11.32 7.68
CA GLU A 188 -1.74 10.81 8.63
C GLU A 188 -2.59 11.95 9.21
N GLN A 189 -1.98 13.06 9.61
CA GLN A 189 -2.70 14.23 10.11
C GLN A 189 -3.66 14.80 9.06
N LYS A 190 -3.21 14.98 7.82
CA LYS A 190 -4.06 15.42 6.71
C LYS A 190 -5.21 14.44 6.42
N GLN A 191 -4.99 13.14 6.57
CA GLN A 191 -6.06 12.15 6.43
C GLN A 191 -7.08 12.23 7.58
N LEU A 192 -6.60 12.44 8.81
CA LEU A 192 -7.46 12.62 9.98
C LEU A 192 -8.29 13.90 9.90
N GLU A 193 -7.71 15.02 9.45
CA GLU A 193 -8.44 16.28 9.22
C GLU A 193 -9.52 16.12 8.15
N LYS A 194 -9.20 15.45 7.03
CA LYS A 194 -10.19 15.11 5.99
C LYS A 194 -11.29 14.19 6.53
N ALA A 195 -10.95 13.23 7.37
CA ALA A 195 -11.92 12.34 8.01
C ALA A 195 -12.78 13.09 9.03
N ALA A 196 -12.24 14.06 9.76
CA ALA A 196 -12.97 14.91 10.72
C ALA A 196 -14.05 15.78 10.04
N GLY A 197 -13.94 16.03 8.73
CA GLY A 197 -15.00 16.64 7.92
C GLY A 197 -16.08 15.67 7.43
N SER A 198 -15.93 14.35 7.63
CA SER A 198 -16.87 13.31 7.19
C SER A 198 -17.83 12.88 8.31
N SER A 199 -18.95 12.22 7.98
CA SER A 199 -19.96 11.71 8.92
C SER A 199 -19.37 10.89 10.10
N SER A 200 -19.95 11.04 11.29
CA SER A 200 -19.46 10.46 12.56
C SER A 200 -19.25 8.93 12.54
N LYS A 201 -20.02 8.19 11.74
CA LYS A 201 -19.85 6.73 11.58
C LYS A 201 -18.58 6.37 10.80
N GLN A 202 -18.26 7.13 9.75
CA GLN A 202 -17.04 6.90 8.97
C GLN A 202 -15.79 7.27 9.78
N GLN A 203 -15.86 8.36 10.54
CA GLN A 203 -14.81 8.79 11.47
C GLN A 203 -14.44 7.69 12.47
N ASN A 204 -15.43 7.11 13.14
CA ASN A 204 -15.20 6.05 14.13
C ASN A 204 -14.54 4.82 13.52
N ARG A 205 -14.94 4.42 12.30
CA ARG A 205 -14.34 3.28 11.59
C ARG A 205 -12.90 3.58 11.15
N THR A 206 -12.62 4.78 10.64
CA THR A 206 -11.25 5.18 10.26
C THR A 206 -10.32 5.27 11.46
N LEU A 207 -10.81 5.83 12.59
CA LEU A 207 -10.05 5.90 13.83
C LEU A 207 -9.73 4.50 14.36
N GLN A 208 -10.72 3.60 14.43
CA GLN A 208 -10.50 2.22 14.84
C GLN A 208 -9.50 1.50 13.94
N THR A 209 -9.61 1.63 12.61
CA THR A 209 -8.67 0.98 11.67
C THR A 209 -7.24 1.53 11.78
N SER A 210 -7.06 2.85 11.99
CA SER A 210 -5.75 3.44 12.20
C SER A 210 -5.14 3.03 13.54
N LEU A 211 -5.95 2.91 14.59
CA LEU A 211 -5.54 2.40 15.89
C LEU A 211 -5.11 0.92 15.79
N LEU A 212 -5.91 0.10 15.11
CA LEU A 212 -5.60 -1.30 14.81
C LEU A 212 -4.27 -1.43 14.04
N LYS A 213 -4.06 -0.62 13.00
CA LYS A 213 -2.78 -0.60 12.26
C LYS A 213 -1.59 -0.20 13.13
N LYS A 214 -1.74 0.78 14.01
CA LYS A 214 -0.68 1.20 14.95
C LYS A 214 -0.34 0.11 15.95
N VAL A 215 -1.37 -0.59 16.45
CA VAL A 215 -1.22 -1.72 17.38
C VAL A 215 -0.57 -2.91 16.69
N THR A 216 -0.96 -3.27 15.46
CA THR A 216 -0.37 -4.40 14.73
C THR A 216 1.05 -4.13 14.21
N GLN A 217 1.42 -2.87 13.96
CA GLN A 217 2.79 -2.50 13.61
C GLN A 217 3.74 -2.45 14.80
N ALA A 218 3.22 -2.42 16.04
CA ALA A 218 4.05 -2.49 17.22
C ALA A 218 4.74 -3.87 17.29
N LYS A 219 6.06 -3.87 17.48
CA LYS A 219 6.92 -5.07 17.44
C LYS A 219 6.54 -6.16 18.47
N ASN A 220 5.68 -5.81 19.43
CA ASN A 220 5.25 -6.68 20.53
C ASN A 220 3.88 -7.34 20.27
N VAL A 221 3.24 -7.08 19.12
CA VAL A 221 1.92 -7.62 18.79
C VAL A 221 2.05 -8.56 17.61
N GLN A 222 1.75 -9.84 17.81
CA GLN A 222 1.62 -10.82 16.74
C GLN A 222 0.15 -11.01 16.41
N GLN A 223 -0.23 -10.82 15.14
CA GLN A 223 -1.56 -11.13 14.67
C GLN A 223 -1.74 -12.64 14.65
N MET A 224 -2.62 -13.17 15.49
CA MET A 224 -2.96 -14.60 15.44
C MET A 224 -3.67 -14.90 14.12
N THR A 225 -3.18 -15.88 13.37
CA THR A 225 -3.90 -16.42 12.21
C THR A 225 -5.10 -17.19 12.73
N GLU A 226 -6.30 -16.86 12.24
CA GLU A 226 -7.55 -17.51 12.60
C GLU A 226 -7.44 -19.02 12.33
N THR A 227 -7.18 -19.80 13.39
CA THR A 227 -7.37 -21.24 13.34
C THR A 227 -8.87 -21.49 13.41
N THR A 228 -9.34 -22.46 12.63
CA THR A 228 -10.76 -22.82 12.45
C THR A 228 -11.35 -23.50 13.70
N GLY A 229 -11.25 -22.85 14.86
CA GLY A 229 -11.79 -23.29 16.14
C GLY A 229 -12.84 -22.32 16.71
N PRO A 230 -13.56 -22.71 17.79
CA PRO A 230 -14.73 -21.99 18.31
C PRO A 230 -14.41 -20.69 19.09
N ALA A 231 -13.37 -19.95 18.71
CA ALA A 231 -12.93 -18.73 19.39
C ALA A 231 -13.40 -17.45 18.69
N LYS A 232 -14.69 -17.38 18.32
CA LYS A 232 -15.27 -16.19 17.66
C LYS A 232 -15.72 -15.10 18.63
N THR A 233 -15.81 -15.39 19.93
CA THR A 233 -16.21 -14.43 20.96
C THR A 233 -15.22 -14.41 22.12
N SER A 234 -14.95 -13.22 22.67
CA SER A 234 -14.06 -13.04 23.82
C SER A 234 -14.49 -13.88 25.02
N THR A 235 -15.80 -14.01 25.25
CA THR A 235 -16.37 -14.82 26.33
C THR A 235 -16.04 -16.31 26.19
N ALA A 236 -16.14 -16.88 24.98
CA ALA A 236 -15.84 -18.28 24.73
C ALA A 236 -14.34 -18.60 24.88
N PHE A 237 -13.48 -17.65 24.49
CA PHE A 237 -12.03 -17.76 24.68
C PHE A 237 -11.66 -17.82 26.16
N PHE A 238 -12.18 -16.89 26.98
CA PHE A 238 -11.85 -16.86 28.40
C PHE A 238 -12.48 -18.03 29.18
N SER A 239 -13.65 -18.54 28.79
CA SER A 239 -14.19 -19.77 29.39
C SER A 239 -13.30 -20.98 29.11
N GLN A 240 -12.84 -21.13 27.86
CA GLN A 240 -11.95 -22.21 27.49
C GLN A 240 -10.60 -22.12 28.23
N LEU A 241 -10.05 -20.91 28.37
CA LEU A 241 -8.82 -20.69 29.14
C LEU A 241 -9.00 -20.96 30.64
N GLN A 242 -10.16 -20.61 31.21
CA GLN A 242 -10.49 -20.96 32.59
C GLN A 242 -10.61 -22.47 32.78
N ASP A 243 -11.20 -23.16 31.82
CA ASP A 243 -11.36 -24.61 31.84
C ASP A 243 -9.99 -25.32 31.70
N GLU A 244 -9.10 -24.85 30.82
CA GLU A 244 -7.72 -25.34 30.69
C GLU A 244 -6.88 -25.12 31.96
N VAL A 245 -7.02 -23.95 32.61
CA VAL A 245 -6.35 -23.70 33.89
C VAL A 245 -6.92 -24.62 34.98
N ARG A 246 -8.24 -24.83 35.00
CA ARG A 246 -8.89 -25.75 35.96
C ARG A 246 -8.47 -27.20 35.73
N THR A 247 -8.35 -27.66 34.48
CA THR A 247 -7.86 -29.02 34.19
C THR A 247 -6.42 -29.18 34.63
N HIS A 248 -5.54 -28.23 34.36
CA HIS A 248 -4.14 -28.28 34.81
C HIS A 248 -3.98 -28.20 36.34
N VAL A 249 -4.80 -27.41 37.03
CA VAL A 249 -4.81 -27.38 38.50
C VAL A 249 -5.32 -28.71 39.06
N LYS A 250 -6.34 -29.31 38.44
CA LYS A 250 -6.88 -30.62 38.83
C LYS A 250 -5.89 -31.75 38.57
N GLU A 251 -5.18 -31.72 37.45
CA GLU A 251 -4.08 -32.64 37.11
C GLU A 251 -2.90 -32.51 38.09
N LYS A 252 -2.61 -31.30 38.59
CA LYS A 252 -1.57 -31.09 39.62
C LYS A 252 -2.03 -31.48 41.03
N ALA A 253 -3.31 -31.35 41.34
CA ALA A 253 -3.87 -31.70 42.65
C ALA A 253 -4.06 -33.21 42.83
N GLN A 254 -4.29 -33.97 41.76
CA GLN A 254 -4.32 -35.43 41.76
C GLN A 254 -2.91 -35.98 41.47
N GLY A 255 -2.12 -36.23 42.52
CA GLY A 255 -0.78 -36.79 42.38
C GLY A 255 -0.76 -38.17 41.71
N GLY A 256 -0.37 -38.22 40.43
CA GLY A 256 0.30 -39.33 39.73
C GLY A 256 -0.55 -40.48 39.18
N ASP A 257 -0.58 -40.67 37.85
CA ASP A 257 -0.03 -41.85 37.16
C ASP A 257 -0.25 -41.83 35.63
N LYS A 258 0.74 -42.33 34.87
CA LYS A 258 0.77 -42.32 33.40
C LYS A 258 -0.25 -43.29 32.78
N LYS A 259 -1.10 -42.80 31.87
CA LYS A 259 -1.47 -43.53 30.64
C LYS A 259 -1.37 -42.61 29.42
N LYS A 260 -0.31 -42.83 28.65
CA LYS A 260 -0.05 -42.21 27.34
C LYS A 260 -1.10 -42.76 26.35
N LYS A 261 -2.22 -42.06 26.15
CA LYS A 261 -3.02 -42.22 24.92
C LYS A 261 -2.43 -41.26 23.89
N GLN A 262 -1.86 -41.82 22.84
CA GLN A 262 -1.51 -41.07 21.63
C GLN A 262 -2.81 -40.47 21.07
N SER A 263 -2.98 -39.16 21.22
CA SER A 263 -3.78 -38.38 20.29
C SER A 263 -2.79 -37.54 19.50
N ALA A 264 -2.78 -37.77 18.20
CA ALA A 264 -1.94 -37.04 17.26
C ALA A 264 -2.37 -35.57 17.28
N ASN A 265 -1.51 -34.72 17.83
CA ASN A 265 -1.31 -33.32 17.45
C ASN A 265 -0.03 -32.84 18.14
N ASN A 266 1.11 -33.31 17.63
CA ASN A 266 2.40 -32.67 17.89
C ASN A 266 2.35 -31.28 17.25
N LEU A 267 1.97 -30.26 18.02
CA LEU A 267 2.25 -28.88 17.65
C LEU A 267 3.75 -28.65 17.89
N GLN A 268 4.50 -28.77 16.80
CA GLN A 268 5.92 -28.46 16.76
C GLN A 268 6.13 -26.97 17.04
N ALA A 269 6.71 -26.67 18.20
CA ALA A 269 7.39 -25.40 18.45
C ALA A 269 8.75 -25.43 17.75
N ALA A 270 8.77 -25.35 16.41
CA ALA A 270 10.00 -25.30 15.63
C ALA A 270 9.80 -24.59 14.29
N SER A 271 9.81 -23.26 14.30
CA SER A 271 10.25 -22.47 13.14
C SER A 271 10.60 -21.03 13.53
N LEU A 272 11.56 -20.89 14.46
CA LEU A 272 12.36 -19.67 14.55
C LEU A 272 13.50 -19.79 13.52
N LYS A 273 13.30 -19.23 12.33
CA LYS A 273 14.41 -18.83 11.47
C LYS A 273 14.78 -17.38 11.81
N LEU A 274 16.06 -17.18 12.10
CA LEU A 274 16.71 -15.88 12.26
C LEU A 274 16.58 -15.03 10.98
#